data_AF-A0A9J6H023-F1
#
_entry.id   AF-A0A9J6H023-F1
#
_cell.length_a   1.000
_cell.length_b   1.000
_cell.length_c   1.000
_cell.angle_alpha   90.00
_cell.angle_beta   90.00
_cell.angle_gamma   90.00
#
_symmetry.space_group_name_H-M   'P 1'
#
loop_
_entity.id
_entity.type
_entity.pdbx_description
1 polymer ?
#
loop_
_entity_poly.entity_id
_entity_poly.type
_entity_poly.pdbx_seq_one_letter_code
_entity_poly.pdbx_strand_id
1 'polypeptide(L)'
;MREIVHIQAGQCGNQIGAKFWEVISDEHGIDYTGSYHGDSDLQLERINVYYNEASGGKYVPRAILVDLEPGTMDSVRSGPYGQLYRPDNFVFGGYPPSLSLPSLAGRWA
;
A
#
# COMPACT_ATOMS: atom_id res chain seq x y z
N MET A 1 19.84 -7.06 -11.97
CA MET A 1 18.96 -6.44 -10.98
C MET A 1 17.66 -7.24 -10.94
N ARG A 2 17.16 -7.62 -9.77
CA ARG A 2 15.93 -8.41 -9.61
C ARG A 2 14.94 -7.58 -8.80
N GLU A 3 13.71 -7.43 -9.28
CA GLU A 3 12.67 -6.61 -8.64
C GLU A 3 11.49 -7.50 -8.31
N ILE A 4 10.80 -7.20 -7.21
CA ILE A 4 9.62 -7.93 -6.76
C ILE A 4 8.47 -6.94 -6.60
N VAL A 5 7.32 -7.26 -7.19
CA VAL A 5 6.07 -6.54 -6.95
C VAL A 5 5.26 -7.34 -5.94
N HIS A 6 4.92 -6.70 -4.82
CA HIS A 6 4.10 -7.28 -3.77
C HIS A 6 2.62 -7.03 -4.07
N ILE A 7 1.82 -8.09 -4.11
CA ILE A 7 0.37 -7.99 -4.26
C ILE A 7 -0.26 -8.45 -2.95
N GLN A 8 -1.08 -7.59 -2.37
CA GLN A 8 -1.88 -7.89 -1.19
C GLN A 8 -3.36 -7.73 -1.52
N ALA A 9 -4.16 -8.70 -1.06
CA ALA A 9 -5.56 -8.79 -1.43
C ALA A 9 -6.45 -9.08 -0.22
N GLY A 10 -7.59 -8.39 -0.18
CA GLY A 10 -8.61 -8.53 0.86
C GLY A 10 -8.20 -7.93 2.21
N GLN A 11 -9.16 -7.86 3.12
CA GLN A 11 -9.01 -7.20 4.41
C GLN A 11 -7.80 -7.71 5.21
N CYS A 12 -7.69 -9.04 5.38
CA CYS A 12 -6.59 -9.65 6.13
C CYS A 12 -5.23 -9.44 5.43
N GLY A 13 -5.17 -9.65 4.12
CA GLY A 13 -3.94 -9.48 3.34
C GLY A 13 -3.43 -8.04 3.37
N ASN A 14 -4.33 -7.06 3.31
CA ASN A 14 -3.99 -5.65 3.41
C ASN A 14 -3.47 -5.25 4.80
N GLN A 15 -4.01 -5.83 5.89
CA GLN A 15 -3.51 -5.58 7.24
C GLN A 15 -2.12 -6.19 7.46
N ILE A 16 -1.91 -7.42 7.02
CA ILE A 16 -0.59 -8.08 7.09
C ILE A 16 0.42 -7.30 6.24
N GLY A 17 0.03 -6.93 5.03
CA GLY A 17 0.84 -6.13 4.12
C GLY A 17 1.24 -4.78 4.71
N ALA A 18 0.32 -4.09 5.39
CA ALA A 18 0.63 -2.84 6.08
C ALA A 18 1.72 -3.02 7.15
N LYS A 19 1.64 -4.09 7.95
CA LYS A 19 2.68 -4.41 8.95
C LYS A 19 3.99 -4.86 8.33
N PHE A 20 3.94 -5.62 7.23
CA PHE A 20 5.14 -5.99 6.48
C PHE A 20 5.89 -4.75 5.97
N TRP A 21 5.16 -3.80 5.37
CA TRP A 21 5.77 -2.58 4.84
C TRP A 21 6.29 -1.64 5.92
N GLU A 22 5.68 -1.62 7.11
CA GLU A 22 6.22 -0.92 8.28
C GLU A 22 7.58 -1.49 8.69
N VAL A 23 7.67 -2.82 8.89
CA VAL A 23 8.90 -3.47 9.34
C VAL A 23 10.05 -3.33 8.33
N ILE A 24 9.76 -3.52 7.04
CA ILE A 24 10.79 -3.40 6.00
C ILE A 24 11.22 -1.94 5.80
N SER A 25 10.32 -0.96 6.00
CA SER A 25 10.69 0.46 5.98
C SER A 25 11.65 0.79 7.11
N ASP A 26 11.35 0.33 8.33
CA ASP A 26 12.21 0.52 9.50
C ASP A 26 13.59 -0.13 9.30
N GLU A 27 13.65 -1.35 8.74
CA GLU A 27 14.91 -2.05 8.43
C GLU A 27 15.78 -1.25 7.44
N HIS A 28 15.17 -0.68 6.42
CA HIS A 28 15.84 0.14 5.40
C HIS A 28 16.00 1.62 5.80
N GLY A 29 15.55 2.02 6.99
CA GLY A 29 15.62 3.42 7.44
C GLY A 29 14.77 4.38 6.60
N ILE A 30 13.68 3.90 6.02
CA ILE A 30 12.72 4.71 5.25
C ILE A 30 11.59 5.15 6.19
N ASP A 31 11.34 6.46 6.27
CA ASP A 31 10.24 6.97 7.08
C ASP A 31 8.88 6.86 6.38
N TYR A 32 7.82 7.26 7.10
CA TYR A 32 6.45 7.29 6.57
C TYR A 32 6.23 8.23 5.37
N THR A 33 7.16 9.16 5.11
CA THR A 33 7.12 10.08 3.96
C THR A 33 7.88 9.54 2.75
N GLY A 34 8.55 8.39 2.90
CA GLY A 34 9.43 7.78 1.91
C GLY A 34 10.85 8.34 1.93
N SER A 35 11.24 9.13 2.93
CA SER A 35 12.57 9.73 3.04
C SER A 35 13.53 8.79 3.76
N TYR A 36 14.78 8.70 3.29
CA TYR A 36 15.81 7.88 3.93
C TYR A 36 16.47 8.64 5.09
N HIS A 37 16.51 7.99 6.25
CA HIS A 37 17.11 8.45 7.50
C HIS A 37 18.06 7.42 8.12
N GLY A 38 18.51 6.44 7.33
CA GLY A 38 19.43 5.42 7.79
C GLY A 38 20.85 5.95 8.05
N ASP A 39 21.64 5.14 8.76
CA ASP A 39 23.01 5.41 9.16
C ASP A 39 24.03 4.46 8.51
N SER A 40 23.55 3.48 7.73
CA SER A 40 24.37 2.46 7.09
C SER A 40 24.09 2.36 5.59
N ASP A 41 25.15 2.40 4.79
CA ASP A 41 25.08 2.18 3.33
C ASP A 41 24.47 0.82 2.96
N LEU A 42 24.56 -0.17 3.87
CA LEU A 42 23.96 -1.50 3.67
C LEU A 42 22.43 -1.44 3.60
N GLN A 43 21.80 -0.45 4.23
CA GLN A 43 20.33 -0.28 4.16
C GLN A 43 19.87 0.17 2.77
N LEU A 44 20.72 0.85 2.01
CA LEU A 44 20.42 1.18 0.62
C LEU A 44 20.83 0.06 -0.35
N GLU A 45 21.59 -0.92 0.12
CA GLU A 45 21.98 -2.06 -0.70
C GLU A 45 20.73 -2.86 -1.09
N ARG A 46 20.48 -2.98 -2.40
CA ARG A 46 19.33 -3.71 -2.97
C ARG A 46 17.95 -3.16 -2.56
N ILE A 47 17.85 -1.92 -2.06
CA ILE A 47 16.56 -1.31 -1.71
C ILE A 47 15.57 -1.30 -2.89
N ASN A 48 16.11 -1.22 -4.11
CA ASN A 48 15.39 -1.26 -5.37
C ASN A 48 14.63 -2.58 -5.66
N VAL A 49 14.90 -3.66 -4.90
CA VAL A 49 14.14 -4.91 -4.98
C VAL A 49 12.68 -4.67 -4.61
N TYR A 50 12.44 -3.88 -3.56
CA TYR A 50 11.11 -3.60 -3.00
C TYR A 50 10.64 -2.18 -3.25
N TYR A 51 11.56 -1.22 -3.39
CA TYR A 51 11.22 0.19 -3.58
C TYR A 51 11.54 0.67 -5.00
N ASN A 52 10.81 1.69 -5.42
CA ASN A 52 11.17 2.58 -6.51
C ASN A 52 11.70 3.89 -5.92
N GLU A 53 12.83 4.37 -6.41
CA GLU A 53 13.27 5.73 -6.12
C GLU A 53 12.51 6.70 -7.05
N ALA A 54 11.71 7.59 -6.45
CA ALA A 54 11.00 8.66 -7.11
C ALA A 54 11.81 9.96 -7.08
N SER A 55 11.36 10.94 -7.86
CA SER A 55 11.96 12.28 -7.85
C SER A 55 12.01 12.87 -6.43
N GLY A 56 13.15 13.45 -6.06
CA GLY A 56 13.35 14.06 -4.74
C GLY A 56 13.85 13.09 -3.66
N GLY A 57 14.42 11.94 -4.05
CA GLY A 57 15.01 10.98 -3.10
C GLY A 57 13.98 10.22 -2.26
N LYS A 58 12.74 10.13 -2.76
CA LYS A 58 11.64 9.44 -2.06
C LYS A 58 11.53 8.00 -2.53
N TYR A 59 11.42 7.07 -1.60
CA TYR A 59 11.24 5.65 -1.87
C TYR A 59 9.76 5.29 -1.80
N VAL A 60 9.27 4.63 -2.87
CA VAL A 60 7.88 4.21 -3.02
C VAL A 60 7.82 2.68 -3.13
N PRO A 61 7.05 1.99 -2.28
CA PRO A 61 6.83 0.56 -2.34
C PRO A 61 6.32 0.08 -3.69
N ARG A 62 6.89 -1.03 -4.18
CA ARG A 62 6.37 -1.80 -5.30
C ARG A 62 5.24 -2.70 -4.83
N ALA A 63 4.14 -2.09 -4.41
CA ALA A 63 2.98 -2.78 -3.85
C ALA A 63 1.69 -2.46 -4.60
N ILE A 64 0.83 -3.45 -4.75
CA ILE A 64 -0.55 -3.29 -5.22
C ILE A 64 -1.48 -3.79 -4.12
N LEU A 65 -2.43 -2.92 -3.73
CA LEU A 65 -3.40 -3.19 -2.69
C LEU A 65 -4.76 -3.40 -3.35
N VAL A 66 -5.31 -4.60 -3.19
CA VAL A 66 -6.58 -4.97 -3.80
C VAL A 66 -7.60 -5.24 -2.70
N ASP A 67 -8.76 -4.59 -2.77
CA ASP A 67 -9.91 -4.95 -1.93
C ASP A 67 -11.23 -4.72 -2.67
N LEU A 68 -12.25 -5.54 -2.42
CA LEU A 68 -13.58 -5.28 -2.96
C LEU A 68 -14.37 -4.32 -2.08
N GLU A 69 -13.93 -4.11 -0.84
CA GLU A 69 -14.54 -3.20 0.12
C GLU A 69 -13.70 -1.92 0.27
N PRO A 70 -14.29 -0.72 0.10
CA PRO A 70 -13.54 0.53 0.20
C PRO A 70 -13.04 0.81 1.63
N GLY A 71 -13.68 0.25 2.66
CA GLY A 71 -13.34 0.52 4.07
C GLY A 71 -11.93 0.09 4.48
N THR A 72 -11.36 -0.93 3.83
CA THR A 72 -9.98 -1.35 4.11
C THR A 72 -8.97 -0.30 3.67
N MET A 73 -9.25 0.45 2.60
CA MET A 73 -8.33 1.47 2.11
C MET A 73 -8.19 2.64 3.07
N ASP A 74 -9.29 3.11 3.63
CA ASP A 74 -9.28 4.18 4.62
C ASP A 74 -8.45 3.77 5.83
N SER A 75 -8.57 2.50 6.24
CA SER A 75 -7.76 1.92 7.32
C SER A 75 -6.26 1.96 6.99
N VAL A 76 -5.84 1.48 5.82
CA VAL A 76 -4.41 1.48 5.41
C VAL A 76 -3.87 2.89 5.26
N ARG A 77 -4.65 3.80 4.64
CA ARG A 77 -4.26 5.21 4.45
C ARG A 77 -4.18 5.99 5.75
N SER A 78 -5.03 5.68 6.72
CA SER A 78 -4.97 6.27 8.07
C SER A 78 -3.82 5.69 8.92
N GLY A 79 -3.22 4.59 8.47
CA GLY A 79 -2.07 3.96 9.12
C GLY A 79 -0.81 4.82 9.04
N PRO A 80 0.20 4.53 9.88
CA PRO A 80 1.44 5.31 9.97
C PRO A 80 2.16 5.42 8.63
N TYR A 81 2.20 4.33 7.86
CA TYR A 81 2.83 4.27 6.54
C TYR A 81 1.84 4.44 5.37
N GLY A 82 0.63 4.95 5.64
CA GLY A 82 -0.41 5.09 4.61
C GLY A 82 -0.01 6.03 3.46
N GLN A 83 0.81 7.04 3.75
CA GLN A 83 1.31 8.02 2.77
C GLN A 83 2.47 7.50 1.91
N LEU A 84 3.05 6.36 2.27
CA LEU A 84 4.17 5.76 1.55
C LEU A 84 3.73 5.22 0.17
N TYR A 85 2.49 4.75 0.07
CA TYR A 85 1.91 4.22 -1.16
C TYR A 85 1.45 5.33 -2.11
N ARG A 86 1.63 5.11 -3.42
CA ARG A 86 0.99 5.97 -4.42
C ARG A 86 -0.52 5.74 -4.43
N PRO A 87 -1.34 6.79 -4.68
CA PRO A 87 -2.77 6.64 -4.86
C PRO A 87 -3.15 5.59 -5.93
N ASP A 88 -2.34 5.48 -6.98
CA ASP A 88 -2.53 4.55 -8.10
C ASP A 88 -2.29 3.07 -7.73
N ASN A 89 -1.66 2.80 -6.57
CA ASN A 89 -1.39 1.44 -6.10
C ASN A 89 -2.65 0.77 -5.49
N PHE A 90 -3.71 1.54 -5.26
CA PHE A 90 -4.93 1.05 -4.65
C PHE A 90 -5.96 0.68 -5.73
N VAL A 91 -6.36 -0.58 -5.76
CA VAL A 91 -7.41 -1.11 -6.62
C VAL A 91 -8.56 -1.53 -5.74
N PHE A 92 -9.73 -0.93 -5.96
CA PHE A 92 -10.88 -1.21 -5.12
C PHE A 92 -12.21 -1.30 -5.85
N GLY A 93 -13.10 -2.10 -5.26
CA GLY A 93 -14.50 -2.17 -5.67
C GLY A 93 -15.20 -0.84 -5.42
N GLY A 94 -15.82 -0.30 -6.47
CA GLY A 94 -16.81 0.75 -6.37
C GLY A 94 -18.05 0.33 -7.14
N TYR A 95 -19.22 0.38 -6.52
CA TYR A 95 -20.45 0.34 -7.30
C TYR A 95 -20.45 1.59 -8.19
N PRO A 96 -20.80 1.48 -9.49
CA PRO A 96 -21.03 2.67 -10.29
C PRO A 96 -22.08 3.54 -9.57
N PRO A 97 -22.01 4.88 -9.67
CA PRO A 97 -22.98 5.77 -9.05
C PRO A 97 -24.45 5.44 -9.40
N SER A 98 -24.68 4.68 -10.48
CA SER A 98 -26.00 4.19 -10.89
C SER A 98 -26.53 2.97 -10.12
N LEU A 99 -25.71 2.31 -9.29
CA LEU A 99 -26.09 1.12 -8.50
C LEU A 99 -26.15 1.40 -6.99
N SER A 100 -25.98 2.65 -6.54
CA SER A 100 -26.11 3.04 -5.13
C SER A 100 -27.56 3.22 -4.65
N LEU A 101 -28.55 2.71 -5.39
CA LEU A 101 -29.94 2.71 -4.93
C LEU A 101 -30.15 1.63 -3.85
N PRO A 102 -30.79 1.95 -2.71
CA PRO A 102 -31.12 0.98 -1.65
C PRO A 102 -32.08 -0.15 -2.08
N SER A 103 -32.47 -0.25 -3.35
CA SER A 103 -33.60 -1.07 -3.82
C SER A 103 -33.24 -2.51 -4.19
N LEU A 104 -31.96 -2.90 -4.20
CA LEU A 104 -31.56 -4.26 -4.59
C LEU A 104 -31.30 -5.20 -3.40
N ALA A 105 -31.13 -4.68 -2.18
CA ALA A 105 -30.95 -5.51 -0.98
C ALA A 105 -32.26 -6.23 -0.54
N GLY A 106 -33.42 -5.85 -1.09
CA GLY A 106 -34.72 -6.41 -0.73
C GLY A 106 -35.39 -7.31 -1.78
N ARG A 107 -34.69 -7.71 -2.85
CA ARG A 107 -35.29 -8.53 -3.94
C ARG A 107 -34.93 -10.02 -3.91
N TRP A 108 -34.18 -10.46 -2.90
CA TRP A 108 -33.79 -11.86 -2.71
C TRP A 108 -34.05 -12.33 -1.27
N ALA A 109 -35.17 -11.90 -0.68
CA ALA A 109 -35.74 -12.47 0.53
C ALA A 109 -37.15 -12.98 0.23
#